data_AF-A0A7V4BTC2-F1
#
_entry.id   AF-A0A7V4BTC2-F1
#
_cell.length_a   1.000
_cell.length_b   1.000
_cell.length_c   1.000
_cell.angle_alpha   90.00
_cell.angle_beta   90.00
_cell.angle_gamma   90.00
#
_symmetry.space_group_name_H-M   'P 1'
#
loop_
_entity.id
_entity.type
_entity.pdbx_description
1 polymer ?
#
loop_
_entity_poly.entity_id
_entity_poly.type
_entity_poly.pdbx_seq_one_letter_code
_entity_poly.pdbx_strand_id
1 'polypeptide(L)'
;MRLSDLNMGESAVIVKVLGTGAFRKRITEMGFVKGRKVTPIKAAPLNDPIEYSLLGYSVTLRKNEANFIEVVSPKEIDPKLFTPAVNGFHTLEQAEDEILKQTAKEKGKNIHVALIGNPNCGKTTLFNFASNSREHVGNYGGVTVESKTAVFHHKGYTFHLTDLPGTYSLSAYSPEELFVRNFIFENTPDIIINVIDATNLERNLYLTTQLIDLDVKMVVALNMFDELQAGGDKLDYQHLSRMLGVPFVPTISTKGYGIRELFDKVINVYTDKDKTYRHVDLNYGDEIEQSICKIQKLVRKNTELTTVISSRFLAIKLLEKDKQVQSLIEKCENGGDILAVTTSEIHRLELLFAEDTETLITDTRYGIISGALKETYEPSTLPKRKLSEAIDTILSNKTLGFPIFFIFLYLMFQATFSLGAYPQEWIESLVGMLGQWVHQIMPAGPLTDLLADGIIGGVGSVLVFLPNIILLFLFISFMEDTGYMARVAFIMDKLMHKIGLHGKSFIPLIMGFGCNVPAIMSTRTIENRNNRILTILITPFMSCSARLPVYILFVSAFFPKNAGSVLFIIYLTGILLAVGMAMLFKKTLFKADDLPFVMELP
;
A
#
# COMPACT_ATOMS: atom_id res chain seq x y z
N MET A 1 -3.16 30.11 3.24
CA MET A 1 -2.08 30.51 2.30
C MET A 1 -0.69 30.19 2.88
N ARG A 2 0.38 30.28 2.09
CA ARG A 2 1.76 30.16 2.57
C ARG A 2 2.36 31.53 2.88
N LEU A 3 3.38 31.57 3.75
CA LEU A 3 4.08 32.81 4.08
C LEU A 3 4.79 33.41 2.85
N SER A 4 5.24 32.55 1.93
CA SER A 4 5.82 32.96 0.64
C SER A 4 4.86 33.72 -0.29
N ASP A 5 3.56 33.60 -0.06
CA ASP A 5 2.50 34.21 -0.87
C ASP A 5 2.06 35.59 -0.32
N LEU A 6 2.63 36.00 0.82
CA LEU A 6 2.24 37.23 1.50
C LEU A 6 2.80 38.47 0.78
N ASN A 7 1.99 39.52 0.65
CA ASN A 7 2.45 40.78 0.05
C ASN A 7 3.31 41.58 1.03
N MET A 8 4.24 42.38 0.50
CA MET A 8 5.11 43.24 1.30
C MET A 8 4.28 44.20 2.17
N GLY A 9 4.59 44.26 3.47
CA GLY A 9 3.88 45.08 4.46
C GLY A 9 2.55 44.51 4.96
N GLU A 10 2.01 43.45 4.34
CA GLU A 10 0.80 42.77 4.82
C GLU A 10 1.15 41.97 6.08
N SER A 11 0.40 42.10 7.16
CA SER A 11 0.66 41.30 8.36
C SER A 11 -0.22 40.06 8.38
N ALA A 12 0.33 38.94 8.85
CA ALA A 12 -0.40 37.67 8.95
C ALA A 12 -0.10 36.96 10.27
N VAL A 13 -0.95 36.00 10.65
CA VAL A 13 -0.76 35.17 11.84
C VAL A 13 -0.37 33.76 11.46
N ILE A 14 0.68 33.23 12.10
CA ILE A 14 1.20 31.89 11.85
C ILE A 14 0.22 30.83 12.36
N VAL A 15 -0.19 29.93 11.47
CA VAL A 15 -1.06 28.78 11.77
C VAL A 15 -0.25 27.58 12.22
N LYS A 16 0.73 27.18 11.39
CA LYS A 16 1.66 26.07 11.66
C LYS A 16 2.90 26.16 10.78
N VAL A 17 3.98 25.52 11.23
CA VAL A 17 5.20 25.32 10.46
C VAL A 17 5.22 23.86 10.00
N LEU A 18 5.18 23.66 8.69
CA LEU A 18 5.36 22.38 8.02
C LEU A 18 6.85 22.04 7.86
N GLY A 19 7.13 20.85 7.34
CA GLY A 19 8.49 20.31 7.20
C GLY A 19 8.89 19.44 8.39
N THR A 20 10.03 18.76 8.24
CA THR A 20 10.47 17.70 9.14
C THR A 20 11.64 18.14 10.02
N GLY A 21 11.78 17.48 11.18
CA GLY A 21 13.00 17.47 11.98
C GLY A 21 13.66 18.81 12.32
N ALA A 22 14.93 18.89 11.93
CA ALA A 22 15.83 20.00 12.22
C ALA A 22 15.37 21.34 11.62
N PHE A 23 14.73 21.33 10.45
CA PHE A 23 14.20 22.54 9.84
C PHE A 23 13.09 23.15 10.70
N ARG A 24 12.06 22.36 11.02
CA ARG A 24 10.93 22.81 11.84
C ARG A 24 11.40 23.31 13.21
N LYS A 25 12.34 22.60 13.85
CA LYS A 25 12.93 23.01 15.13
C LYS A 25 13.62 24.37 15.02
N ARG A 26 14.50 24.54 14.03
CA ARG A 26 15.21 25.81 13.78
C ARG A 26 14.24 26.97 13.54
N ILE A 27 13.25 26.79 12.67
CA ILE A 27 12.26 27.83 12.36
C ILE A 27 11.44 28.22 13.59
N THR A 28 11.07 27.23 14.42
CA THR A 28 10.34 27.49 15.66
C THR A 28 11.21 28.24 16.68
N GLU A 29 12.48 27.86 16.84
CA GLU A 29 13.47 28.55 17.69
C GLU A 29 13.75 29.99 17.22
N MET A 30 13.68 30.23 15.91
CA MET A 30 13.77 31.57 15.30
C MET A 30 12.52 32.42 15.52
N GLY A 31 11.49 31.92 16.21
CA GLY A 31 10.32 32.71 16.62
C GLY A 31 9.07 32.54 15.76
N PHE A 32 9.12 31.72 14.69
CA PHE A 32 7.95 31.40 13.86
C PHE A 32 7.04 30.39 14.58
N VAL A 33 6.39 30.85 15.63
CA VAL A 33 5.53 30.03 16.51
C VAL A 33 4.07 30.31 16.22
N LYS A 34 3.23 29.27 16.30
CA LYS A 34 1.77 29.37 16.13
C LYS A 34 1.17 30.52 16.95
N GLY A 35 0.31 31.31 16.30
CA GLY A 35 -0.39 32.45 16.90
C GLY A 35 0.41 33.75 16.97
N ARG A 36 1.68 33.76 16.52
CA ARG A 36 2.48 34.99 16.40
C ARG A 36 2.22 35.68 15.07
N LYS A 37 2.28 37.01 15.10
CA LYS A 37 2.16 37.89 13.94
C LYS A 37 3.51 37.94 13.22
N VAL A 38 3.47 37.90 11.89
CA VAL A 38 4.63 37.98 11.01
C VAL A 38 4.32 38.91 9.84
N THR A 39 5.29 39.74 9.46
CA THR A 39 5.13 40.74 8.41
C THR A 39 6.38 40.77 7.52
N PRO A 40 6.30 40.52 6.21
CA PRO A 40 7.41 40.72 5.29
C PRO A 40 7.70 42.22 5.16
N ILE A 41 8.94 42.61 5.47
CA ILE A 41 9.41 43.99 5.47
C ILE A 41 10.04 44.32 4.11
N LYS A 42 10.92 43.45 3.64
CA LYS A 42 11.81 43.73 2.51
C LYS A 42 12.16 42.46 1.75
N ALA A 43 12.19 42.53 0.43
CA ALA A 43 12.75 41.50 -0.43
C ALA A 43 14.15 41.89 -0.92
N ALA A 44 15.02 40.90 -1.09
CA ALA A 44 16.23 41.05 -1.90
C ALA A 44 15.87 41.40 -3.37
N PRO A 45 16.81 41.93 -4.18
CA PRO A 45 16.53 42.39 -5.55
C PRO A 45 15.90 41.36 -6.50
N LEU A 46 16.10 40.06 -6.22
CA LEU A 46 15.52 38.94 -6.98
C LEU A 46 14.31 38.29 -6.28
N ASN A 47 13.68 38.98 -5.32
CA ASN A 47 12.57 38.47 -4.50
C ASN A 47 12.88 37.23 -3.64
N ASP A 48 14.16 36.93 -3.41
CA ASP A 48 14.65 35.89 -2.50
C ASP A 48 16.08 36.21 -2.03
N PRO A 49 16.40 36.20 -0.72
CA PRO A 49 15.53 35.99 0.45
C PRO A 49 14.61 37.17 0.79
N ILE A 50 13.60 36.89 1.62
CA ILE A 50 12.65 37.88 2.15
C ILE A 50 12.92 38.08 3.65
N GLU A 51 12.97 39.33 4.08
CA GLU A 51 13.09 39.75 5.48
C GLU A 51 11.70 39.87 6.12
N TYR A 52 11.50 39.19 7.24
CA TYR A 52 10.25 39.16 8.00
C TYR A 52 10.46 39.78 9.39
N SER A 53 9.53 40.62 9.83
CA SER A 53 9.41 41.10 11.21
C SER A 53 8.60 40.12 12.03
N LEU A 54 9.14 39.69 13.17
CA LEU A 54 8.42 38.94 14.19
C LEU A 54 9.02 39.21 15.57
N LEU A 55 8.20 39.21 16.62
CA LEU A 55 8.65 39.31 18.02
C LEU A 55 9.62 40.49 18.31
N GLY A 56 9.56 41.57 17.54
CA GLY A 56 10.38 42.76 17.74
C GLY A 56 11.79 42.72 17.11
N TYR A 57 12.10 41.69 16.30
CA TYR A 57 13.32 41.63 15.48
C TYR A 57 13.00 41.22 14.04
N SER A 58 14.00 41.23 13.16
CA SER A 58 13.87 40.77 11.78
C SER A 58 14.65 39.48 11.53
N VAL A 59 14.07 38.61 10.72
CA VAL A 59 14.66 37.33 10.27
C VAL A 59 14.52 37.23 8.77
N THR A 60 15.57 36.84 8.08
CA THR A 60 15.51 36.53 6.65
C THR A 60 15.26 35.05 6.44
N LEU A 61 14.28 34.73 5.58
CA LEU A 61 14.02 33.37 5.12
C LEU A 61 14.05 33.33 3.60
N ARG A 62 14.50 32.20 3.05
CA ARG A 62 14.33 31.94 1.61
C ARG A 62 12.87 31.70 1.29
N LYS A 63 12.45 32.01 0.06
CA LYS A 63 11.07 31.84 -0.40
C LYS A 63 10.62 30.38 -0.31
N ASN A 64 11.52 29.43 -0.61
CA ASN A 64 11.26 28.00 -0.49
C ASN A 64 11.05 27.57 0.97
N GLU A 65 11.76 28.16 1.93
CA GLU A 65 11.57 27.90 3.37
C GLU A 65 10.26 28.52 3.88
N ALA A 66 9.95 29.74 3.45
CA ALA A 66 8.69 30.42 3.78
C ALA A 66 7.46 29.65 3.24
N ASN A 67 7.60 28.89 2.17
CA ASN A 67 6.54 28.04 1.63
C ASN A 67 6.08 26.94 2.60
N PHE A 68 6.91 26.58 3.59
CA PHE A 68 6.54 25.63 4.65
C PHE A 68 5.84 26.27 5.83
N ILE A 69 5.65 27.59 5.87
CA ILE A 69 4.95 28.26 6.96
C ILE A 69 3.54 28.61 6.49
N GLU A 70 2.54 28.03 7.13
CA GLU A 70 1.14 28.34 6.86
C GLU A 70 0.70 29.53 7.71
N VAL A 71 0.05 30.49 7.06
CA VAL A 71 -0.41 31.74 7.68
C VAL A 71 -1.84 32.07 7.28
N VAL A 72 -2.50 32.88 8.10
CA VAL A 72 -3.77 33.52 7.79
C VAL A 72 -3.52 35.01 7.65
N SER A 73 -3.88 35.59 6.50
CA SER A 73 -3.89 37.03 6.29
C SER A 73 -5.31 37.61 6.42
N PRO A 74 -5.44 38.94 6.57
CA PRO A 74 -6.72 39.63 6.64
C PRO A 74 -7.68 39.32 5.49
N LYS A 75 -7.15 39.00 4.31
CA LYS A 75 -7.93 38.70 3.11
C LYS A 75 -8.67 37.37 3.18
N GLU A 76 -8.23 36.45 4.04
CA GLU A 76 -8.86 35.15 4.24
C GLU A 76 -9.95 35.18 5.33
N ILE A 77 -10.19 36.32 5.98
CA ILE A 77 -11.24 36.46 7.01
C ILE A 77 -12.60 36.53 6.32
N ASP A 78 -13.57 35.72 6.78
CA ASP A 78 -14.96 35.84 6.33
C ASP A 78 -15.50 37.22 6.75
N PRO A 79 -15.94 38.08 5.82
CA PRO A 79 -16.46 39.41 6.14
C PRO A 79 -17.65 39.39 7.11
N LYS A 80 -18.33 38.24 7.27
CA LYS A 80 -19.41 38.05 8.26
C LYS A 80 -18.92 38.04 9.72
N LEU A 81 -17.64 37.76 9.96
CA LEU A 81 -17.02 37.78 11.31
C LEU A 81 -16.85 39.20 11.85
N PHE A 82 -16.94 40.23 10.99
CA PHE A 82 -16.76 41.64 11.35
C PHE A 82 -18.03 42.35 11.87
N THR A 83 -19.13 41.63 12.16
CA THR A 83 -20.38 42.22 12.68
C THR A 83 -21.03 41.35 13.77
N PRO A 84 -21.57 41.88 14.88
CA PRO A 84 -21.18 43.00 15.73
C PRO A 84 -20.48 42.46 17.01
N ALA A 85 -19.18 42.24 16.95
CA ALA A 85 -18.32 42.00 18.13
C ALA A 85 -17.52 43.25 18.54
N VAL A 86 -17.88 44.42 18.00
CA VAL A 86 -17.26 45.72 18.34
C VAL A 86 -17.90 46.33 19.60
N ASN A 87 -18.23 45.51 20.60
CA ASN A 87 -18.74 45.98 21.91
C ASN A 87 -17.70 45.86 23.04
N GLY A 88 -16.41 45.92 22.71
CA GLY A 88 -15.34 45.87 23.70
C GLY A 88 -13.92 46.23 23.24
N PHE A 89 -13.70 46.47 21.94
CA PHE A 89 -12.37 46.82 21.39
C PHE A 89 -12.24 48.33 21.18
N HIS A 90 -11.10 48.89 21.57
CA HIS A 90 -10.85 50.33 21.49
C HIS A 90 -10.44 50.80 20.08
N THR A 91 -9.98 49.89 19.20
CA THR A 91 -9.64 50.20 17.78
C THR A 91 -9.99 49.05 16.82
N LEU A 92 -10.19 49.37 15.53
CA LEU A 92 -10.41 48.40 14.44
C LEU A 92 -9.22 47.43 14.28
N GLU A 93 -7.99 47.92 14.44
CA GLU A 93 -6.77 47.10 14.38
C GLU A 93 -6.73 46.04 15.48
N GLN A 94 -7.22 46.34 16.69
CA GLN A 94 -7.27 45.37 17.80
C GLN A 94 -8.29 44.26 17.51
N ALA A 95 -9.46 44.61 16.96
CA ALA A 95 -10.47 43.65 16.57
C ALA A 95 -9.98 42.73 15.44
N GLU A 96 -9.30 43.29 14.43
CA GLU A 96 -8.72 42.53 13.32
C GLU A 96 -7.63 41.56 13.80
N ASP A 97 -6.71 42.01 14.68
CA ASP A 97 -5.67 41.15 15.24
C ASP A 97 -6.24 40.00 16.09
N GLU A 98 -7.32 40.21 16.82
CA GLU A 98 -7.99 39.13 17.57
C GLU A 98 -8.71 38.15 16.65
N ILE A 99 -9.44 38.64 15.65
CA ILE A 99 -10.12 37.80 14.65
C ILE A 99 -9.10 36.96 13.88
N LEU A 100 -7.96 37.53 13.48
CA LEU A 100 -6.86 36.80 12.84
C LEU A 100 -6.30 35.70 13.73
N LYS A 101 -6.05 36.00 15.01
CA LYS A 101 -5.57 35.00 15.97
C LYS A 101 -6.59 33.88 16.19
N GLN A 102 -7.87 34.21 16.26
CA GLN A 102 -8.94 33.23 16.39
C GLN A 102 -9.05 32.35 15.14
N THR A 103 -9.03 32.95 13.96
CA THR A 103 -9.07 32.24 12.67
C THR A 103 -7.86 31.34 12.48
N ALA A 104 -6.66 31.80 12.84
CA ALA A 104 -5.45 30.98 12.82
C ALA A 104 -5.50 29.84 13.84
N LYS A 105 -6.12 30.05 15.01
CA LYS A 105 -6.35 29.00 16.01
C LYS A 105 -7.33 27.95 15.51
N GLU A 106 -8.37 28.35 14.78
CA GLU A 106 -9.34 27.46 14.14
C GLU A 106 -8.73 26.67 12.99
N LYS A 107 -8.04 27.31 12.04
CA LYS A 107 -7.31 26.60 10.97
C LYS A 107 -6.25 25.65 11.53
N GLY A 108 -5.58 26.04 12.62
CA GLY A 108 -4.60 25.20 13.30
C GLY A 108 -5.21 24.02 14.09
N LYS A 109 -6.52 23.78 13.98
CA LYS A 109 -7.20 22.56 14.46
C LYS A 109 -7.45 21.55 13.34
N ASN A 110 -7.06 21.84 12.10
CA ASN A 110 -7.08 20.90 11.00
C ASN A 110 -5.77 20.08 11.01
N ILE A 111 -5.89 18.76 11.11
CA ILE A 111 -4.76 17.83 11.17
C ILE A 111 -4.83 16.89 9.97
N HIS A 112 -3.80 16.89 9.13
CA HIS A 112 -3.64 15.94 8.04
C HIS A 112 -2.92 14.69 8.52
N VAL A 113 -3.60 13.55 8.41
CA VAL A 113 -3.13 12.26 8.93
C VAL A 113 -3.03 11.26 7.79
N ALA A 114 -1.88 10.59 7.67
CA ALA A 114 -1.72 9.45 6.77
C ALA A 114 -1.76 8.13 7.56
N LEU A 115 -2.61 7.18 7.14
CA LEU A 115 -2.56 5.80 7.63
C LEU A 115 -1.56 5.00 6.80
N ILE A 116 -0.59 4.41 7.48
CA ILE A 116 0.43 3.54 6.89
C ILE A 116 0.46 2.24 7.68
N GLY A 117 0.82 1.13 7.04
CA GLY A 117 1.00 -0.15 7.72
C GLY A 117 1.16 -1.28 6.70
N ASN A 118 1.49 -2.46 7.21
CA ASN A 118 1.59 -3.65 6.38
C ASN A 118 0.21 -4.01 5.77
N PRO A 119 0.16 -4.74 4.64
CA PRO A 119 -1.06 -5.43 4.22
C PRO A 119 -1.66 -6.25 5.37
N ASN A 120 -2.99 -6.33 5.40
CA ASN A 120 -3.75 -7.13 6.38
C ASN A 120 -3.60 -6.75 7.88
N CYS A 121 -2.88 -5.68 8.25
CA CYS A 121 -2.78 -5.23 9.66
C CYS A 121 -4.08 -4.58 10.22
N GLY A 122 -5.16 -4.57 9.45
CA GLY A 122 -6.45 -3.95 9.81
C GLY A 122 -6.52 -2.43 9.64
N LYS A 123 -5.61 -1.84 8.85
CA LYS A 123 -5.60 -0.42 8.48
C LYS A 123 -6.93 0.06 7.87
N THR A 124 -7.48 -0.65 6.88
CA THR A 124 -8.76 -0.29 6.25
C THR A 124 -9.92 -0.41 7.25
N THR A 125 -9.88 -1.38 8.17
CA THR A 125 -10.88 -1.48 9.25
C THR A 125 -10.82 -0.28 10.19
N LEU A 126 -9.61 0.16 10.57
CA LEU A 126 -9.41 1.36 11.37
C LEU A 126 -9.92 2.61 10.66
N PHE A 127 -9.63 2.74 9.36
CA PHE A 127 -10.11 3.83 8.51
C PHE A 127 -11.64 3.89 8.48
N ASN A 128 -12.30 2.76 8.22
CA ASN A 128 -13.76 2.67 8.13
C ASN A 128 -14.43 3.04 9.45
N PHE A 129 -13.85 2.61 10.58
CA PHE A 129 -14.35 2.98 11.90
C PHE A 129 -14.20 4.48 12.16
N ALA A 130 -13.04 5.05 11.83
CA ALA A 130 -12.77 6.47 12.01
C ALA A 130 -13.63 7.36 11.11
N SER A 131 -13.92 6.91 9.87
CA SER A 131 -14.66 7.68 8.87
C SER A 131 -16.18 7.60 9.01
N ASN A 132 -16.72 6.71 9.86
CA ASN A 132 -18.16 6.41 9.95
C ASN A 132 -18.81 6.22 8.55
N SER A 133 -18.08 5.58 7.62
CA SER A 133 -18.52 5.31 6.23
C SER A 133 -18.76 6.54 5.34
N ARG A 134 -18.24 7.72 5.70
CA ARG A 134 -18.21 8.90 4.81
C ARG A 134 -16.87 8.98 4.10
N GLU A 135 -16.74 8.20 3.04
CA GLU A 135 -15.49 8.07 2.26
C GLU A 135 -15.58 8.85 0.94
N HIS A 136 -14.47 9.45 0.54
CA HIS A 136 -14.26 9.90 -0.83
C HIS A 136 -13.09 9.11 -1.43
N VAL A 137 -13.36 8.36 -2.50
CA VAL A 137 -12.35 7.57 -3.23
C VAL A 137 -11.78 8.45 -4.35
N GLY A 138 -10.45 8.55 -4.43
CA GLY A 138 -9.75 9.29 -5.48
C GLY A 138 -8.69 8.42 -6.16
N ASN A 139 -8.56 8.56 -7.47
CA ASN A 139 -7.47 7.98 -8.26
C ASN A 139 -6.34 9.00 -8.41
N TYR A 140 -5.10 8.60 -8.09
CA TYR A 140 -3.92 9.42 -8.35
C TYR A 140 -3.46 9.30 -9.81
N GLY A 141 -2.95 10.41 -10.37
CA GLY A 141 -2.56 10.51 -11.77
C GLY A 141 -1.47 9.49 -12.16
N GLY A 142 -1.77 8.59 -13.09
CA GLY A 142 -0.78 7.75 -13.77
C GLY A 142 -0.55 6.35 -13.18
N VAL A 143 -1.17 6.00 -12.04
CA VAL A 143 -1.07 4.66 -11.43
C VAL A 143 -2.44 4.17 -10.93
N THR A 144 -2.67 2.85 -10.99
CA THR A 144 -3.91 2.19 -10.49
C THR A 144 -3.86 1.96 -8.98
N VAL A 145 -3.49 2.99 -8.23
CA VAL A 145 -3.38 2.92 -6.77
C VAL A 145 -4.46 3.82 -6.17
N GLU A 146 -5.49 3.20 -5.61
CA GLU A 146 -6.60 3.90 -4.96
C GLU A 146 -6.14 4.43 -3.59
N SER A 147 -6.44 5.71 -3.32
CA SER A 147 -6.30 6.28 -1.98
C SER A 147 -7.68 6.71 -1.49
N LYS A 148 -8.02 6.35 -0.26
CA LYS A 148 -9.29 6.74 0.36
C LYS A 148 -9.05 7.93 1.27
N THR A 149 -9.94 8.92 1.20
CA THR A 149 -9.86 10.09 2.07
C THR A 149 -11.15 10.23 2.87
N ALA A 150 -11.03 10.65 4.12
CA ALA A 150 -12.15 10.89 5.01
C ALA A 150 -11.90 12.14 5.88
N VAL A 151 -12.98 12.83 6.23
CA VAL A 151 -12.93 13.98 7.14
C VAL A 151 -13.86 13.74 8.31
N PHE A 152 -13.34 13.85 9.54
CA PHE A 152 -14.13 13.70 10.76
C PHE A 152 -13.66 14.66 11.86
N HIS A 153 -14.47 14.82 12.90
CA HIS A 153 -14.20 15.74 13.99
C HIS A 153 -14.00 14.99 15.31
N HIS A 154 -12.96 15.37 16.08
CA HIS A 154 -12.66 14.78 17.38
C HIS A 154 -12.05 15.81 18.34
N LYS A 155 -12.61 15.97 19.54
CA LYS A 155 -12.21 16.96 20.56
C LYS A 155 -11.97 18.39 20.04
N GLY A 156 -12.80 18.82 19.09
CA GLY A 156 -12.71 20.17 18.49
C GLY A 156 -11.55 20.33 17.49
N TYR A 157 -10.96 19.23 17.03
CA TYR A 157 -10.05 19.14 15.88
C TYR A 157 -10.75 18.49 14.70
N THR A 158 -10.37 18.90 13.49
CA THR A 158 -10.83 18.32 12.23
C THR A 158 -9.71 17.49 11.64
N PHE A 159 -9.96 16.20 11.45
CA PHE A 159 -9.01 15.25 10.91
C PHE A 159 -9.26 15.05 9.42
N HIS A 160 -8.22 15.23 8.62
CA HIS A 160 -8.18 14.83 7.22
C HIS A 160 -7.36 13.54 7.13
N LEU A 161 -8.05 12.40 7.08
CA LEU A 161 -7.45 11.08 7.11
C LEU A 161 -7.30 10.53 5.69
N THR A 162 -6.09 10.14 5.32
CA THR A 162 -5.79 9.47 4.05
C THR A 162 -5.34 8.04 4.31
N ASP A 163 -6.04 7.07 3.74
CA ASP A 163 -5.65 5.67 3.72
C ASP A 163 -4.69 5.41 2.56
N LEU A 164 -3.44 5.07 2.88
CA LEU A 164 -2.44 4.70 1.88
C LEU A 164 -2.42 3.17 1.67
N PRO A 165 -1.97 2.67 0.52
CA PRO A 165 -1.81 1.24 0.28
C PRO A 165 -0.97 0.56 1.37
N GLY A 166 -1.28 -0.71 1.64
CA GLY A 166 -0.46 -1.51 2.55
C GLY A 166 0.93 -1.74 1.96
N THR A 167 1.98 -1.52 2.75
CA THR A 167 3.37 -1.72 2.32
C THR A 167 4.20 -2.34 3.43
N TYR A 168 5.23 -3.12 3.08
CA TYR A 168 6.17 -3.69 4.05
C TYR A 168 7.40 -2.81 4.30
N SER A 169 7.67 -1.88 3.39
CA SER A 169 8.86 -1.03 3.39
C SER A 169 8.58 0.27 2.63
N LEU A 170 9.58 1.16 2.59
CA LEU A 170 9.61 2.38 1.79
C LEU A 170 10.70 2.30 0.72
N SER A 171 10.93 1.08 0.21
CA SER A 171 11.81 0.79 -0.92
C SER A 171 11.14 1.17 -2.25
N ALA A 172 11.89 1.03 -3.35
CA ALA A 172 11.42 1.34 -4.69
C ALA A 172 11.01 0.10 -5.50
N TYR A 173 10.68 -1.02 -4.83
CA TYR A 173 10.48 -2.31 -5.47
C TYR A 173 9.07 -2.51 -6.02
N SER A 174 8.06 -2.00 -5.31
CA SER A 174 6.65 -2.08 -5.72
C SER A 174 6.05 -0.69 -6.04
N PRO A 175 5.07 -0.61 -6.96
CA PRO A 175 4.31 0.62 -7.21
C PRO A 175 3.65 1.18 -5.94
N GLU A 176 3.20 0.30 -5.05
CA GLU A 176 2.57 0.65 -3.77
C GLU A 176 3.56 1.31 -2.81
N GLU A 177 4.76 0.75 -2.63
CA GLU A 177 5.83 1.34 -1.82
C GLU A 177 6.23 2.73 -2.32
N LEU A 178 6.40 2.86 -3.64
CA LEU A 178 6.73 4.11 -4.29
C LEU A 178 5.64 5.16 -4.11
N PHE A 179 4.38 4.76 -4.21
CA PHE A 179 3.25 5.64 -3.97
C PHE A 179 3.23 6.15 -2.53
N VAL A 180 3.36 5.26 -1.54
CA VAL A 180 3.39 5.65 -0.11
C VAL A 180 4.52 6.64 0.13
N ARG A 181 5.73 6.36 -0.39
CA ARG A 181 6.88 7.23 -0.24
C ARG A 181 6.68 8.61 -0.87
N ASN A 182 6.27 8.67 -2.14
CA ASN A 182 6.03 9.93 -2.84
C ASN A 182 4.91 10.73 -2.18
N PHE A 183 3.87 10.06 -1.69
CA PHE A 183 2.79 10.72 -0.96
C PHE A 183 3.32 11.45 0.29
N ILE A 184 4.19 10.81 1.08
CA ILE A 184 4.79 11.43 2.27
C ILE A 184 5.62 12.66 1.89
N PHE A 185 6.40 12.57 0.81
CA PHE A 185 7.27 13.68 0.36
C PHE A 185 6.49 14.85 -0.23
N GLU A 186 5.47 14.57 -1.04
CA GLU A 186 4.73 15.61 -1.76
C GLU A 186 3.63 16.27 -0.89
N ASN A 187 2.91 15.47 -0.11
CA ASN A 187 1.77 15.97 0.67
C ASN A 187 2.17 16.39 2.09
N THR A 188 3.33 15.97 2.59
CA THR A 188 3.87 16.35 3.91
C THR A 188 2.83 16.23 5.03
N PRO A 189 2.34 15.02 5.35
CA PRO A 189 1.32 14.84 6.38
C PRO A 189 1.79 15.41 7.73
N ASP A 190 0.87 15.99 8.51
CA ASP A 190 1.19 16.54 9.83
C ASP A 190 1.60 15.44 10.82
N ILE A 191 1.03 14.25 10.65
CA ILE A 191 1.30 13.06 11.46
C ILE A 191 0.97 11.78 10.69
N ILE A 192 1.72 10.71 10.96
CA ILE A 192 1.48 9.36 10.46
C ILE A 192 0.86 8.52 11.58
N ILE A 193 -0.21 7.79 11.28
CA ILE A 193 -0.65 6.68 12.12
C ILE A 193 -0.13 5.40 11.46
N ASN A 194 0.84 4.77 12.12
CA ASN A 194 1.38 3.50 11.67
C ASN A 194 0.60 2.35 12.33
N VAL A 195 -0.19 1.63 11.54
CA VAL A 195 -1.01 0.50 11.98
C VAL A 195 -0.16 -0.76 11.91
N ILE A 196 0.02 -1.40 13.07
CA ILE A 196 0.84 -2.60 13.24
C ILE A 196 -0.05 -3.73 13.73
N ASP A 197 0.08 -4.90 13.14
CA ASP A 197 -0.48 -6.14 13.69
C ASP A 197 0.33 -6.59 14.92
N ALA A 198 -0.33 -6.63 16.08
CA ALA A 198 0.27 -7.03 17.34
C ALA A 198 0.71 -8.50 17.37
N THR A 199 0.14 -9.38 16.52
CA THR A 199 0.52 -10.80 16.46
C THR A 199 1.82 -11.05 15.70
N ASN A 200 2.27 -10.07 14.89
CA ASN A 200 3.47 -10.16 14.06
C ASN A 200 4.34 -8.89 14.19
N LEU A 201 4.82 -8.63 15.41
CA LEU A 201 5.52 -7.39 15.76
C LEU A 201 6.80 -7.18 14.95
N GLU A 202 7.68 -8.18 14.87
CA GLU A 202 9.01 -8.03 14.26
C GLU A 202 8.93 -7.54 12.82
N ARG A 203 8.02 -8.14 12.04
CA ARG A 203 7.80 -7.77 10.64
C ARG A 203 7.18 -6.38 10.46
N ASN A 204 6.26 -6.00 11.33
CA ASN A 204 5.61 -4.68 11.25
C ASN A 204 6.52 -3.57 11.77
N LEU A 205 7.38 -3.86 12.74
CA LEU A 205 8.37 -2.93 13.26
C LEU A 205 9.43 -2.57 12.22
N TYR A 206 9.66 -3.42 11.21
CA TYR A 206 10.56 -3.10 10.10
C TYR A 206 10.18 -1.79 9.39
N LEU A 207 8.94 -1.67 8.92
CA LEU A 207 8.42 -0.42 8.35
C LEU A 207 8.49 0.74 9.35
N THR A 208 8.23 0.45 10.63
CA THR A 208 8.30 1.44 11.72
C THR A 208 9.69 2.06 11.83
N THR A 209 10.77 1.28 11.71
CA THR A 209 12.14 1.81 11.74
C THR A 209 12.40 2.80 10.61
N GLN A 210 11.85 2.54 9.41
CA GLN A 210 12.03 3.41 8.25
C GLN A 210 11.23 4.72 8.39
N LEU A 211 10.04 4.65 8.99
CA LEU A 211 9.23 5.83 9.31
C LEU A 211 9.89 6.70 10.40
N ILE A 212 10.60 6.10 11.36
CA ILE A 212 11.40 6.84 12.34
C ILE A 212 12.55 7.58 11.64
N ASP A 213 13.29 6.93 10.74
CA ASP A 213 14.39 7.57 10.00
C ASP A 213 13.93 8.74 9.11
N LEU A 214 12.69 8.67 8.60
CA LEU A 214 12.05 9.75 7.84
C LEU A 214 11.83 11.03 8.66
N ASP A 215 11.83 10.93 9.99
CA ASP A 215 11.63 12.04 10.92
C ASP A 215 10.30 12.79 10.74
N VAL A 216 9.23 12.01 10.49
CA VAL A 216 7.85 12.49 10.46
C VAL A 216 7.18 12.14 11.77
N LYS A 217 6.39 13.06 12.33
CA LYS A 217 5.60 12.77 13.55
C LYS A 217 4.74 11.55 13.35
N MET A 218 4.74 10.63 14.31
CA MET A 218 3.97 9.40 14.19
C MET A 218 3.41 8.89 15.51
N VAL A 219 2.32 8.13 15.41
CA VAL A 219 1.71 7.33 16.48
C VAL A 219 1.51 5.93 15.95
N VAL A 220 1.86 4.92 16.74
CA VAL A 220 1.65 3.51 16.38
C VAL A 220 0.32 3.02 16.95
N ALA A 221 -0.55 2.50 16.08
CA ALA A 221 -1.73 1.76 16.46
C ALA A 221 -1.39 0.26 16.50
N LEU A 222 -1.27 -0.31 17.70
CA LEU A 222 -1.09 -1.75 17.90
C LEU A 222 -2.45 -2.43 17.75
N ASN A 223 -2.78 -2.84 16.54
CA ASN A 223 -4.06 -3.46 16.21
C ASN A 223 -4.04 -4.97 16.46
N MET A 224 -5.22 -5.61 16.49
CA MET A 224 -5.40 -7.03 16.84
C MET A 224 -4.84 -7.36 18.23
N PHE A 225 -4.92 -6.39 19.15
CA PHE A 225 -4.35 -6.55 20.49
C PHE A 225 -5.07 -7.62 21.32
N ASP A 226 -6.33 -7.91 21.02
CA ASP A 226 -7.07 -9.03 21.61
C ASP A 226 -6.54 -10.39 21.15
N GLU A 227 -6.07 -10.51 19.91
CA GLU A 227 -5.45 -11.74 19.41
C GLU A 227 -4.10 -12.00 20.08
N LEU A 228 -3.28 -10.96 20.27
CA LEU A 228 -2.05 -11.03 21.05
C LEU A 228 -2.33 -11.58 22.47
N GLN A 229 -3.32 -10.99 23.15
CA GLN A 229 -3.72 -11.42 24.50
C GLN A 229 -4.29 -12.83 24.53
N ALA A 230 -5.10 -13.20 23.53
CA ALA A 230 -5.67 -14.54 23.41
C ALA A 230 -4.59 -15.60 23.11
N GLY A 231 -3.52 -15.23 22.41
CA GLY A 231 -2.33 -16.04 22.21
C GLY A 231 -1.52 -16.29 23.49
N GLY A 232 -1.81 -15.53 24.55
CA GLY A 232 -1.09 -15.58 25.83
C GLY A 232 0.24 -14.81 25.83
N ASP A 233 0.53 -14.10 24.73
CA ASP A 233 1.74 -13.29 24.59
C ASP A 233 1.62 -12.01 25.43
N LYS A 234 2.74 -11.53 25.98
CA LYS A 234 2.77 -10.27 26.74
C LYS A 234 3.68 -9.26 26.07
N LEU A 235 3.19 -8.04 25.92
CA LEU A 235 3.93 -6.92 25.35
C LEU A 235 3.90 -5.72 26.29
N ASP A 236 5.07 -5.31 26.79
CA ASP A 236 5.25 -4.00 27.42
C ASP A 236 5.42 -2.92 26.35
N TYR A 237 4.28 -2.54 25.75
CA TYR A 237 4.24 -1.50 24.72
C TYR A 237 4.64 -0.11 25.25
N GLN A 238 4.59 0.11 26.58
CA GLN A 238 5.02 1.39 27.18
C GLN A 238 6.54 1.49 27.26
N HIS A 239 7.22 0.39 27.55
CA HIS A 239 8.68 0.32 27.47
C HIS A 239 9.15 0.41 26.01
N LEU A 240 8.51 -0.35 25.10
CA LEU A 240 8.80 -0.28 23.66
C LEU A 240 8.64 1.15 23.12
N SER A 241 7.57 1.83 23.53
CA SER A 241 7.31 3.23 23.18
C SER A 241 8.45 4.17 23.60
N ARG A 242 9.00 3.99 24.81
CA ARG A 242 10.13 4.80 25.32
C ARG A 242 11.43 4.51 24.57
N MET A 243 11.68 3.24 24.23
CA MET A 243 12.87 2.82 23.48
C MET A 243 12.88 3.42 22.08
N LEU A 244 11.77 3.30 21.35
CA LEU A 244 11.66 3.79 19.98
C LEU A 244 11.32 5.29 19.88
N GLY A 245 10.91 5.93 20.99
CA GLY A 245 10.56 7.36 21.03
C GLY A 245 9.23 7.69 20.33
N VAL A 246 8.39 6.68 20.11
CA VAL A 246 7.10 6.80 19.43
C VAL A 246 6.01 6.26 20.34
N PRO A 247 4.85 6.91 20.47
CA PRO A 247 3.75 6.36 21.25
C PRO A 247 3.07 5.16 20.59
N PHE A 248 2.88 4.10 21.37
CA PHE A 248 2.14 2.90 20.98
C PHE A 248 0.79 2.88 21.70
N VAL A 249 -0.30 2.71 20.95
CA VAL A 249 -1.67 2.66 21.48
C VAL A 249 -2.32 1.32 21.10
N PRO A 250 -2.68 0.47 22.07
CA PRO A 250 -3.45 -0.75 21.83
C PRO A 250 -4.81 -0.46 21.19
N THR A 251 -5.16 -1.18 20.13
CA THR A 251 -6.40 -1.01 19.37
C THR A 251 -6.99 -2.35 18.95
N ILE A 252 -8.32 -2.37 18.79
CA ILE A 252 -9.04 -3.47 18.14
C ILE A 252 -10.00 -2.86 17.13
N SER A 253 -9.55 -2.74 15.88
CA SER A 253 -10.26 -1.98 14.84
C SER A 253 -11.68 -2.47 14.59
N THR A 254 -11.92 -3.78 14.68
CA THR A 254 -13.25 -4.40 14.49
C THR A 254 -14.24 -4.05 15.59
N LYS A 255 -13.76 -3.81 16.82
CA LYS A 255 -14.57 -3.49 18.01
C LYS A 255 -14.58 -2.00 18.34
N GLY A 256 -13.77 -1.19 17.66
CA GLY A 256 -13.61 0.22 17.96
C GLY A 256 -12.78 0.54 19.20
N TYR A 257 -12.20 -0.48 19.85
CA TYR A 257 -11.45 -0.32 21.08
C TYR A 257 -10.15 0.44 20.82
N GLY A 258 -9.81 1.39 21.71
CA GLY A 258 -8.58 2.17 21.65
C GLY A 258 -8.53 3.25 20.55
N ILE A 259 -9.48 3.30 19.61
CA ILE A 259 -9.42 4.26 18.49
C ILE A 259 -9.60 5.72 18.96
N ARG A 260 -10.46 5.97 19.94
CA ARG A 260 -10.61 7.32 20.52
C ARG A 260 -9.33 7.76 21.24
N GLU A 261 -8.69 6.86 21.96
CA GLU A 261 -7.42 7.09 22.66
C GLU A 261 -6.28 7.31 21.67
N LEU A 262 -6.29 6.61 20.54
CA LEU A 262 -5.36 6.81 19.44
C LEU A 262 -5.44 8.24 18.90
N PHE A 263 -6.64 8.73 18.58
CA PHE A 263 -6.80 10.10 18.10
C PHE A 263 -6.52 11.17 19.18
N ASP A 264 -6.79 10.87 20.45
CA ASP A 264 -6.34 11.70 21.57
C ASP A 264 -4.82 11.82 21.61
N LYS A 265 -4.13 10.68 21.44
CA LYS A 265 -2.66 10.63 21.40
C LYS A 265 -2.11 11.38 20.21
N VAL A 266 -2.76 11.28 19.04
CA VAL A 266 -2.42 12.06 17.84
C VAL A 266 -2.49 13.56 18.12
N ILE A 267 -3.54 14.05 18.78
CA ILE A 267 -3.65 15.48 19.15
C ILE A 267 -2.47 15.87 20.08
N ASN A 268 -2.13 15.03 21.05
CA ASN A 268 -1.03 15.30 21.98
C ASN A 268 0.33 15.37 21.28
N VAL A 269 0.61 14.46 20.32
CA VAL A 269 1.83 14.48 19.52
C VAL A 269 1.85 15.66 18.56
N TYR A 270 0.73 15.95 17.89
CA TYR A 270 0.60 17.08 16.99
C TYR A 270 0.87 18.41 17.71
N THR A 271 0.35 18.56 18.94
CA THR A 271 0.50 19.76 19.79
C THR A 271 1.77 19.78 20.66
N ASP A 272 2.70 18.84 20.47
CA ASP A 272 3.97 18.77 21.22
C ASP A 272 3.79 18.65 22.75
N LYS A 273 2.66 18.10 23.20
CA LYS A 273 2.35 17.85 24.63
C LYS A 273 2.68 16.44 25.08
N ASP A 274 2.90 15.54 24.13
CA ASP A 274 3.19 14.16 24.41
C ASP A 274 4.64 13.98 24.89
N LYS A 275 4.82 13.39 26.07
CA LYS A 275 6.15 13.18 26.66
C LYS A 275 6.89 11.95 26.11
N THR A 276 6.15 11.02 25.49
CA THR A 276 6.73 9.80 24.93
C THR A 276 7.31 10.03 23.54
N TYR A 277 6.70 10.94 22.77
CA TYR A 277 7.22 11.34 21.47
C TYR A 277 8.55 12.10 21.62
N ARG A 278 9.61 11.53 21.08
CA ARG A 278 10.92 12.17 20.93
C ARG A 278 11.58 11.67 19.66
N HIS A 279 12.33 12.54 19.01
CA HIS A 279 13.17 12.10 17.90
C HIS A 279 14.25 11.15 18.46
N VAL A 280 14.33 9.94 17.89
CA VAL A 280 15.34 8.93 18.22
C VAL A 280 16.08 8.59 16.94
N ASP A 281 17.39 8.87 16.94
CA ASP A 281 18.27 8.32 15.92
C ASP A 281 18.50 6.84 16.23
N LEU A 282 17.96 5.97 15.38
CA LEU A 282 18.22 4.53 15.45
C LEU A 282 19.70 4.29 15.20
N ASN A 283 20.38 3.59 16.11
CA ASN A 283 21.82 3.38 16.04
C ASN A 283 22.16 2.23 15.09
N TYR A 284 22.81 2.53 13.96
CA TYR A 284 23.25 1.52 12.98
C TYR A 284 24.64 0.91 13.27
N GLY A 285 25.21 1.19 14.45
CA GLY A 285 26.57 0.81 14.79
C GLY A 285 27.60 1.82 14.27
N ASP A 286 28.76 1.84 14.92
CA ASP A 286 29.74 2.92 14.79
C ASP A 286 30.21 3.15 13.34
N GLU A 287 30.44 2.07 12.59
CA GLU A 287 30.95 2.14 11.22
C GLU A 287 29.92 2.68 10.23
N ILE A 288 28.67 2.22 10.33
CA ILE A 288 27.58 2.68 9.46
C ILE A 288 27.21 4.13 9.82
N GLU A 289 27.13 4.46 11.12
CA GLU A 289 26.86 5.84 11.57
C GLU A 289 27.91 6.83 11.09
N GLN A 290 29.19 6.45 11.07
CA GLN A 290 30.24 7.28 10.49
C GLN A 290 29.99 7.57 9.01
N SER A 291 29.64 6.55 8.23
CA SER A 291 29.32 6.71 6.81
C SER A 291 28.04 7.54 6.59
N ILE A 292 26.98 7.31 7.38
CA ILE A 292 25.75 8.12 7.38
C ILE A 292 26.11 9.59 7.66
N CYS A 293 26.89 9.87 8.70
CA CYS A 293 27.27 11.23 9.09
C CYS A 293 28.07 11.96 8.00
N LYS A 294 29.00 11.28 7.33
CA LYS A 294 29.78 11.85 6.21
C LYS A 294 28.87 12.25 5.04
N ILE A 295 27.97 11.36 4.61
CA ILE A 295 27.04 11.61 3.51
C ILE A 295 26.05 12.70 3.91
N GLN A 296 25.50 12.63 5.14
CA GLN A 296 24.54 13.59 5.67
C GLN A 296 25.09 15.03 5.67
N LYS A 297 26.37 15.22 5.99
CA LYS A 297 27.02 16.56 5.94
C LYS A 297 27.00 17.18 4.55
N LEU A 298 27.14 16.38 3.50
CA LEU A 298 27.09 16.85 2.11
C LEU A 298 25.65 17.08 1.65
N VAL A 299 24.75 16.16 1.99
CA VAL A 299 23.31 16.26 1.66
C VAL A 299 22.68 17.51 2.31
N ARG A 300 23.07 17.86 3.54
CA ARG A 300 22.61 19.07 4.25
C ARG A 300 22.91 20.39 3.54
N LYS A 301 23.83 20.43 2.57
CA LYS A 301 24.07 21.62 1.76
C LYS A 301 22.88 21.93 0.83
N ASN A 302 22.12 20.90 0.45
CA ASN A 302 20.92 21.02 -0.37
C ASN A 302 19.69 21.30 0.49
N THR A 303 19.52 22.56 0.88
CA THR A 303 18.43 23.02 1.75
C THR A 303 17.05 22.74 1.17
N GLU A 304 16.86 22.86 -0.15
CA GLU A 304 15.58 22.60 -0.81
C GLU A 304 15.10 21.16 -0.61
N LEU A 305 16.01 20.18 -0.81
CA LEU A 305 15.70 18.77 -0.62
C LEU A 305 15.52 18.42 0.86
N THR A 306 16.39 18.95 1.72
CA THR A 306 16.43 18.61 3.15
C THR A 306 15.37 19.29 4.01
N THR A 307 14.61 20.22 3.43
CA THR A 307 13.42 20.81 4.07
C THR A 307 12.23 19.85 4.03
N VAL A 308 12.14 19.03 2.98
CA VAL A 308 11.08 18.04 2.78
C VAL A 308 11.48 16.69 3.37
N ILE A 309 12.69 16.22 3.03
CA ILE A 309 13.16 14.87 3.34
C ILE A 309 14.29 14.94 4.36
N SER A 310 14.24 14.10 5.39
CA SER A 310 15.32 13.95 6.36
C SER A 310 16.66 13.67 5.66
N SER A 311 17.68 14.48 5.95
CA SER A 311 19.03 14.27 5.41
C SER A 311 19.62 12.94 5.88
N ARG A 312 19.17 12.43 7.04
CA ARG A 312 19.56 11.11 7.56
C ARG A 312 18.95 10.01 6.71
N PHE A 313 17.65 10.08 6.44
CA PHE A 313 16.96 9.14 5.56
C PHE A 313 17.60 9.06 4.17
N LEU A 314 17.92 10.21 3.56
CA LEU A 314 18.60 10.26 2.27
C LEU A 314 19.96 9.57 2.30
N ALA A 315 20.76 9.79 3.35
CA ALA A 315 22.06 9.15 3.50
C ALA A 315 21.94 7.62 3.64
N ILE A 316 20.96 7.13 4.41
CA ILE A 316 20.69 5.70 4.55
C ILE A 316 20.26 5.11 3.20
N LYS A 317 19.32 5.75 2.48
CA LYS A 317 18.87 5.27 1.17
C LYS A 317 19.96 5.29 0.10
N LEU A 318 20.91 6.23 0.17
CA LEU A 318 22.09 6.23 -0.68
C LEU A 318 22.99 5.03 -0.41
N LEU A 319 23.20 4.66 0.85
CA LEU A 319 23.94 3.46 1.23
C LEU A 319 23.19 2.16 0.83
N GLU A 320 21.85 2.16 0.87
CA GLU A 320 20.99 1.07 0.34
C GLU A 320 20.94 1.03 -1.21
N LYS A 321 21.71 1.87 -1.92
CA LYS A 321 21.76 1.92 -3.40
C LYS A 321 20.41 2.24 -4.06
N ASP A 322 19.54 3.01 -3.39
CA ASP A 322 18.22 3.37 -3.93
C ASP A 322 18.34 4.25 -5.19
N LYS A 323 17.92 3.71 -6.34
CA LYS A 323 18.01 4.37 -7.65
C LYS A 323 17.25 5.70 -7.73
N GLN A 324 16.10 5.82 -7.06
CA GLN A 324 15.33 7.06 -7.13
C GLN A 324 15.98 8.16 -6.30
N VAL A 325 16.52 7.82 -5.13
CA VAL A 325 17.28 8.77 -4.32
C VAL A 325 18.55 9.20 -5.04
N GLN A 326 19.25 8.27 -5.72
CA GLN A 326 20.37 8.62 -6.59
C GLN A 326 19.96 9.63 -7.67
N SER A 327 18.87 9.37 -8.42
CA SER A 327 18.36 10.29 -9.44
C SER A 327 17.90 11.65 -8.89
N LEU A 328 17.45 11.72 -7.64
CA LEU A 328 17.14 13.00 -6.96
C LEU A 328 18.43 13.77 -6.65
N ILE A 329 19.47 13.08 -6.18
CA ILE A 329 20.76 13.67 -5.82
C ILE A 329 21.55 14.12 -7.05
N GLU A 330 21.48 13.39 -8.17
CA GLU A 330 22.10 13.78 -9.45
C GLU A 330 21.66 15.17 -9.94
N LYS A 331 20.44 15.58 -9.60
CA LYS A 331 19.89 16.90 -9.96
C LYS A 331 20.42 18.04 -9.08
N CYS A 332 21.10 17.73 -7.97
CA CYS A 332 21.66 18.72 -7.06
C CYS A 332 23.01 19.23 -7.57
N GLU A 333 23.36 20.49 -7.25
CA GLU A 333 24.61 21.11 -7.69
C GLU A 333 25.86 20.34 -7.23
N ASN A 334 25.84 19.80 -6.01
CA ASN A 334 26.91 18.96 -5.45
C ASN A 334 26.61 17.45 -5.55
N GLY A 335 25.71 17.04 -6.45
CA GLY A 335 25.28 15.64 -6.61
C GLY A 335 26.45 14.69 -6.89
N GLY A 336 27.38 15.11 -7.75
CA GLY A 336 28.58 14.33 -8.07
C GLY A 336 29.46 14.03 -6.85
N ASP A 337 29.67 15.03 -5.99
CA ASP A 337 30.45 14.86 -4.74
C ASP A 337 29.76 13.91 -3.77
N ILE A 338 28.43 14.04 -3.62
CA ILE A 338 27.63 13.17 -2.75
C ILE A 338 27.74 11.72 -3.22
N LEU A 339 27.58 11.47 -4.52
CA LEU A 339 27.64 10.12 -5.09
C LEU A 339 29.04 9.53 -5.03
N ALA A 340 30.08 10.35 -5.23
CA ALA A 340 31.48 9.90 -5.10
C ALA A 340 31.79 9.45 -3.67
N VAL A 341 31.41 10.25 -2.66
CA VAL A 341 31.58 9.88 -1.25
C VAL A 341 30.72 8.66 -0.89
N THR A 342 29.47 8.61 -1.35
CA THR A 342 28.59 7.46 -1.15
C THR A 342 29.23 6.18 -1.68
N THR A 343 29.74 6.19 -2.92
CA THR A 343 30.38 5.04 -3.54
C THR A 343 31.63 4.60 -2.77
N SER A 344 32.45 5.56 -2.33
CA SER A 344 33.63 5.27 -1.51
C SER A 344 33.26 4.64 -0.16
N GLU A 345 32.22 5.13 0.51
CA GLU A 345 31.79 4.61 1.80
C GLU A 345 31.10 3.25 1.67
N ILE A 346 30.33 3.02 0.60
CA ILE A 346 29.78 1.71 0.27
C ILE A 346 30.92 0.70 0.12
N HIS A 347 31.91 1.01 -0.73
CA HIS A 347 33.04 0.11 -0.93
C HIS A 347 33.82 -0.18 0.36
N ARG A 348 33.98 0.83 1.22
CA ARG A 348 34.62 0.68 2.53
C ARG A 348 33.85 -0.28 3.44
N LEU A 349 32.53 -0.11 3.54
CA LEU A 349 31.67 -0.96 4.38
C LEU A 349 31.63 -2.40 3.85
N GLU A 350 31.51 -2.59 2.54
CA GLU A 350 31.48 -3.92 1.92
C GLU A 350 32.80 -4.68 2.11
N LEU A 351 33.94 -3.98 2.06
CA LEU A 351 35.23 -4.58 2.37
C LEU A 351 35.39 -4.93 3.86
N LEU A 352 34.86 -4.08 4.74
CA LEU A 352 34.99 -4.25 6.19
C LEU A 352 34.14 -5.40 6.72
N PHE A 353 32.89 -5.51 6.24
CA PHE A 353 31.92 -6.51 6.69
C PHE A 353 31.84 -7.74 5.79
N ALA A 354 32.47 -7.71 4.61
CA ALA A 354 32.40 -8.76 3.58
C ALA A 354 30.96 -9.07 3.12
N GLU A 355 30.07 -8.09 3.21
CA GLU A 355 28.64 -8.19 2.89
C GLU A 355 28.18 -6.95 2.11
N ASP A 356 27.11 -7.09 1.34
CA ASP A 356 26.51 -5.97 0.61
C ASP A 356 25.88 -4.96 1.59
N THR A 357 26.02 -3.66 1.29
CA THR A 357 25.52 -2.57 2.15
C THR A 357 24.00 -2.57 2.36
N GLU A 358 23.22 -3.01 1.37
CA GLU A 358 21.77 -3.16 1.52
C GLU A 358 21.44 -4.24 2.56
N THR A 359 22.18 -5.35 2.52
CA THR A 359 22.04 -6.46 3.48
C THR A 359 22.44 -6.00 4.88
N LEU A 360 23.59 -5.33 5.00
CA LEU A 360 24.12 -4.82 6.27
C LEU A 360 23.11 -3.88 6.96
N ILE A 361 22.50 -2.95 6.22
CA ILE A 361 21.50 -2.03 6.78
C ILE A 361 20.23 -2.77 7.19
N THR A 362 19.79 -3.72 6.37
CA THR A 362 18.61 -4.56 6.65
C THR A 362 18.81 -5.37 7.93
N ASP A 363 19.94 -6.05 8.07
CA ASP A 363 20.27 -6.87 9.24
C ASP A 363 20.40 -6.01 10.49
N THR A 364 20.94 -4.81 10.36
CA THR A 364 21.02 -3.86 11.47
C THR A 364 19.63 -3.42 11.94
N ARG A 365 18.69 -3.15 11.04
CA ARG A 365 17.29 -2.85 11.39
C ARG A 365 16.66 -4.02 12.14
N TYR A 366 16.82 -5.25 11.65
CA TYR A 366 16.31 -6.44 12.35
C TYR A 366 16.99 -6.66 13.71
N GLY A 367 18.28 -6.35 13.83
CA GLY A 367 19.01 -6.37 15.10
C GLY A 367 18.43 -5.40 16.12
N ILE A 368 18.10 -4.17 15.71
CA ILE A 368 17.45 -3.16 16.56
C ILE A 368 16.07 -3.65 17.01
N ILE A 369 15.27 -4.20 16.08
CA ILE A 369 13.93 -4.71 16.37
C ILE A 369 14.00 -5.90 17.33
N SER A 370 14.85 -6.87 17.04
CA SER A 370 15.09 -8.04 17.89
C SER A 370 15.54 -7.63 19.29
N GLY A 371 16.46 -6.66 19.39
CA GLY A 371 16.90 -6.10 20.66
C GLY A 371 15.76 -5.44 21.44
N ALA A 372 14.93 -4.63 20.78
CA ALA A 372 13.79 -3.98 21.41
C ALA A 372 12.71 -4.99 21.87
N LEU A 373 12.41 -5.99 21.05
CA LEU A 373 11.44 -7.04 21.40
C LEU A 373 11.95 -7.94 22.51
N LYS A 374 13.25 -8.26 22.56
CA LYS A 374 13.83 -9.05 23.65
C LYS A 374 13.60 -8.43 25.04
N GLU A 375 13.55 -7.10 25.13
CA GLU A 375 13.33 -6.36 26.37
C GLU A 375 11.85 -6.07 26.68
N THR A 376 10.94 -6.29 25.72
CA THR A 376 9.55 -5.81 25.80
C THR A 376 8.49 -6.86 25.50
N TYR A 377 8.86 -7.97 24.87
CA TYR A 377 7.95 -9.02 24.41
C TYR A 377 8.30 -10.35 25.06
N GLU A 378 7.34 -10.92 25.77
CA GLU A 378 7.42 -12.28 26.31
C GLU A 378 6.48 -13.19 25.51
N PRO A 379 7.02 -14.13 24.70
CA PRO A 379 6.20 -15.08 23.99
C PRO A 379 5.51 -16.04 24.97
N SER A 380 4.29 -16.43 24.64
CA SER A 380 3.54 -17.38 25.45
C SER A 380 4.15 -18.79 25.40
N THR A 381 4.07 -19.50 26.51
CA THR A 381 4.42 -20.94 26.57
C THR A 381 3.23 -21.83 26.19
N LEU A 382 2.08 -21.25 25.85
CA LEU A 382 0.90 -22.00 25.45
C LEU A 382 1.13 -22.54 24.03
N PRO A 383 0.82 -23.81 23.75
CA PRO A 383 0.93 -24.33 22.40
C PRO A 383 -0.02 -23.54 21.49
N LYS A 384 0.53 -22.83 20.48
CA LYS A 384 -0.24 -22.19 19.42
C LYS A 384 -1.14 -23.21 18.71
N ARG A 385 -2.20 -22.73 18.05
CA ARG A 385 -3.35 -23.48 17.52
C ARG A 385 -2.95 -24.77 16.78
N LYS A 386 -2.83 -25.89 17.52
CA LYS A 386 -2.44 -27.24 17.02
C LYS A 386 -3.23 -27.72 15.80
N LEU A 387 -4.46 -27.24 15.63
CA LEU A 387 -5.37 -27.70 14.58
C LEU A 387 -5.05 -27.07 13.21
N SER A 388 -4.67 -25.79 13.17
CA SER A 388 -4.22 -25.14 11.93
C SER A 388 -2.87 -25.71 11.51
N GLU A 389 -1.92 -25.79 12.45
CA GLU A 389 -0.60 -26.37 12.22
C GLU A 389 -0.65 -27.83 11.74
N ALA A 390 -1.59 -28.64 12.25
CA ALA A 390 -1.79 -30.02 11.80
C ALA A 390 -2.33 -30.09 10.36
N ILE A 391 -3.29 -29.24 10.02
CA ILE A 391 -3.81 -29.12 8.64
C ILE A 391 -2.70 -28.64 7.71
N ASP A 392 -1.91 -27.64 8.13
CA ASP A 392 -0.76 -27.14 7.38
C ASP A 392 0.26 -28.22 7.12
N THR A 393 0.61 -29.02 8.14
CA THR A 393 1.58 -30.11 8.00
C THR A 393 1.12 -31.16 6.98
N ILE A 394 -0.19 -31.44 6.92
CA ILE A 394 -0.76 -32.41 5.96
C ILE A 394 -0.82 -31.80 4.55
N LEU A 395 -1.33 -30.58 4.41
CA LEU A 395 -1.54 -29.92 3.11
C LEU A 395 -0.23 -29.48 2.44
N SER A 396 0.78 -29.12 3.23
CA SER A 396 2.10 -28.68 2.73
C SER A 396 3.10 -29.82 2.53
N ASN A 397 2.74 -31.05 2.91
CA ASN A 397 3.63 -32.19 2.75
C ASN A 397 3.96 -32.42 1.28
N LYS A 398 5.25 -32.49 0.95
CA LYS A 398 5.77 -32.69 -0.40
C LYS A 398 5.18 -33.90 -1.13
N THR A 399 4.78 -34.97 -0.43
CA THR A 399 4.24 -36.19 -1.05
C THR A 399 2.72 -36.25 -1.03
N LEU A 400 2.07 -35.79 0.05
CA LEU A 400 0.61 -35.81 0.17
C LEU A 400 -0.08 -34.57 -0.43
N GLY A 401 0.62 -33.45 -0.56
CA GLY A 401 0.09 -32.20 -1.11
C GLY A 401 -0.40 -32.33 -2.54
N PHE A 402 0.33 -33.06 -3.41
CA PHE A 402 -0.08 -33.29 -4.80
C PHE A 402 -1.34 -34.16 -4.93
N PRO A 403 -1.43 -35.36 -4.30
CA PRO A 403 -2.67 -36.14 -4.30
C PRO A 403 -3.87 -35.38 -3.75
N ILE A 404 -3.71 -34.67 -2.63
CA ILE A 404 -4.79 -33.87 -2.04
C ILE A 404 -5.24 -32.77 -3.01
N PHE A 405 -4.29 -32.10 -3.67
CA PHE A 405 -4.59 -31.09 -4.68
C PHE A 405 -5.38 -31.66 -5.85
N PHE A 406 -4.97 -32.80 -6.42
CA PHE A 406 -5.69 -33.41 -7.53
C PHE A 406 -7.07 -33.94 -7.12
N ILE A 407 -7.21 -34.49 -5.91
CA ILE A 407 -8.50 -34.91 -5.37
C ILE A 407 -9.42 -33.70 -5.19
N PHE A 408 -8.90 -32.60 -4.64
CA PHE A 408 -9.66 -31.37 -4.49
C PHE A 408 -10.08 -30.80 -5.84
N LEU A 409 -9.15 -30.72 -6.80
CA LEU A 409 -9.44 -30.24 -8.16
C LEU A 409 -10.49 -31.11 -8.85
N TYR A 410 -10.40 -32.43 -8.68
CA TYR A 410 -11.41 -33.38 -9.16
C TYR A 410 -12.77 -33.11 -8.53
N LEU A 411 -12.85 -32.99 -7.20
CA LEU A 411 -14.10 -32.70 -6.49
C LEU A 411 -14.69 -31.35 -6.92
N MET A 412 -13.86 -30.32 -7.07
CA MET A 412 -14.27 -29.01 -7.55
C MET A 412 -14.90 -29.11 -8.95
N PHE A 413 -14.22 -29.75 -9.92
CA PHE A 413 -14.77 -29.90 -11.27
C PHE A 413 -16.01 -30.78 -11.29
N GLN A 414 -15.98 -31.91 -10.59
CA GLN A 414 -17.12 -32.83 -10.50
C GLN A 414 -18.34 -32.12 -9.91
N ALA A 415 -18.17 -31.38 -8.83
CA ALA A 415 -19.25 -30.60 -8.21
C ALA A 415 -19.72 -29.48 -9.14
N THR A 416 -18.80 -28.75 -9.78
CA THR A 416 -19.15 -27.64 -10.70
C THR A 416 -20.04 -28.14 -11.84
N PHE A 417 -19.65 -29.21 -12.54
CA PHE A 417 -20.41 -29.73 -13.67
C PHE A 417 -21.67 -30.49 -13.23
N SER A 418 -21.60 -31.27 -12.15
CA SER A 418 -22.77 -32.04 -11.69
C SER A 418 -23.84 -31.15 -11.06
N LEU A 419 -23.46 -30.16 -10.24
CA LEU A 419 -24.41 -29.23 -9.63
C LEU A 419 -24.84 -28.16 -10.62
N GLY A 420 -23.96 -27.76 -11.55
CA GLY A 420 -24.27 -26.77 -12.57
C GLY A 420 -25.14 -27.27 -13.71
N ALA A 421 -25.21 -28.59 -13.93
CA ALA A 421 -26.14 -29.20 -14.89
C ALA A 421 -27.62 -28.88 -14.60
N TYR A 422 -28.04 -28.91 -13.33
CA TYR A 422 -29.43 -28.60 -12.96
C TYR A 422 -29.88 -27.18 -13.39
N PRO A 423 -29.19 -26.09 -13.00
CA PRO A 423 -29.56 -24.75 -13.44
C PRO A 423 -29.31 -24.54 -14.95
N GLN A 424 -28.36 -25.27 -15.54
CA GLN A 424 -28.15 -25.24 -16.99
C GLN A 424 -29.41 -25.72 -17.75
N GLU A 425 -29.97 -26.86 -17.35
CA GLU A 425 -31.21 -27.41 -17.93
C GLU A 425 -32.41 -26.47 -17.72
N TRP A 426 -32.49 -25.80 -16.57
CA TRP A 426 -33.57 -24.82 -16.32
C TRP A 426 -33.50 -23.62 -17.26
N ILE A 427 -32.30 -23.09 -17.49
CA ILE A 427 -32.09 -21.97 -18.43
C ILE A 427 -32.38 -22.44 -19.85
N GLU A 428 -31.90 -23.62 -20.25
CA GLU A 428 -32.16 -24.19 -21.58
C GLU A 428 -33.65 -24.40 -21.83
N SER A 429 -34.39 -24.92 -20.84
CA SER A 429 -35.84 -25.06 -20.90
C SER A 429 -36.55 -23.71 -21.01
N LEU A 430 -36.15 -22.71 -20.22
CA LEU A 430 -36.71 -21.35 -20.28
C LEU A 430 -36.47 -20.69 -21.64
N VAL A 431 -35.26 -20.78 -22.19
CA VAL A 431 -34.91 -20.25 -23.51
C VAL A 431 -35.73 -20.97 -24.58
N GLY A 432 -35.85 -22.30 -24.49
CA GLY A 432 -36.66 -23.08 -25.42
C GLY A 432 -38.14 -22.70 -25.37
N MET A 433 -38.70 -22.49 -24.17
CA MET A 433 -40.08 -22.01 -24.00
C MET A 433 -40.28 -20.62 -24.61
N LEU A 434 -39.33 -19.70 -24.41
CA LEU A 434 -39.38 -18.37 -24.99
C LEU A 434 -39.29 -18.41 -26.52
N GLY A 435 -38.40 -19.25 -27.08
CA GLY A 435 -38.30 -19.46 -28.52
C GLY A 435 -39.61 -20.00 -29.12
N GLN A 436 -40.20 -21.02 -28.49
CA GLN A 436 -41.48 -21.58 -28.91
C GLN A 436 -42.64 -20.57 -28.79
N TRP A 437 -42.65 -19.76 -27.74
CA TRP A 437 -43.64 -18.70 -27.56
C TRP A 437 -43.56 -17.65 -28.68
N VAL A 438 -42.35 -17.29 -29.10
CA VAL A 438 -42.10 -16.40 -30.25
C VAL A 438 -42.63 -17.02 -31.56
N HIS A 439 -42.40 -18.31 -31.79
CA HIS A 439 -42.96 -19.03 -32.94
C HIS A 439 -44.49 -19.14 -32.94
N GLN A 440 -45.13 -19.14 -31.76
CA GLN A 440 -46.59 -19.21 -31.66
C GLN A 440 -47.28 -17.87 -31.92
N ILE A 441 -46.62 -16.75 -31.60
CA ILE A 441 -47.20 -15.40 -31.72
C ILE A 441 -46.95 -14.78 -33.10
N MET A 442 -45.80 -15.06 -33.71
CA MET A 442 -45.46 -14.49 -35.01
C MET A 442 -45.68 -15.46 -36.17
N PRO A 443 -46.13 -14.98 -37.34
CA PRO A 443 -46.24 -15.80 -38.53
C PRO A 443 -44.87 -16.35 -38.96
N ALA A 444 -44.87 -17.53 -39.57
CA ALA A 444 -43.65 -18.17 -40.06
C ALA A 444 -42.93 -17.27 -41.08
N GLY A 445 -41.65 -17.01 -40.84
CA GLY A 445 -40.83 -16.19 -41.71
C GLY A 445 -39.46 -15.87 -41.13
N PRO A 446 -38.56 -15.26 -41.92
CA PRO A 446 -37.16 -15.07 -41.56
C PRO A 446 -36.94 -14.24 -40.29
N LEU A 447 -37.88 -13.32 -39.97
CA LEU A 447 -37.82 -12.51 -38.76
C LEU A 447 -38.07 -13.33 -37.50
N THR A 448 -39.00 -14.27 -37.55
CA THR A 448 -39.34 -15.17 -36.44
C THR A 448 -38.17 -16.10 -36.15
N ASP A 449 -37.56 -16.68 -37.19
CA ASP A 449 -36.39 -17.55 -37.07
C ASP A 449 -35.17 -16.77 -36.54
N LEU A 450 -34.97 -15.52 -36.99
CA LEU A 450 -33.90 -14.66 -36.47
C LEU A 450 -34.09 -14.36 -34.98
N LEU A 451 -35.32 -14.10 -34.53
CA LEU A 451 -35.59 -13.74 -33.14
C LEU A 451 -35.56 -14.97 -32.22
N ALA A 452 -36.20 -16.07 -32.61
CA ALA A 452 -36.29 -17.29 -31.81
C ALA A 452 -34.98 -18.09 -31.82
N ASP A 453 -34.47 -18.47 -32.99
CA ASP A 453 -33.28 -19.30 -33.10
C ASP A 453 -31.98 -18.48 -33.09
N GLY A 454 -32.00 -17.31 -33.73
CA GLY A 454 -30.83 -16.44 -33.83
C GLY A 454 -30.50 -15.74 -32.52
N ILE A 455 -31.39 -14.87 -32.04
CA ILE A 455 -31.13 -14.04 -30.85
C ILE A 455 -31.40 -14.82 -29.57
N ILE A 456 -32.60 -15.37 -29.39
CA ILE A 456 -32.96 -16.06 -28.14
C ILE A 456 -32.14 -17.34 -27.98
N GLY A 457 -32.06 -18.18 -29.01
CA GLY A 457 -31.20 -19.37 -29.01
C GLY A 457 -29.72 -19.03 -28.83
N GLY A 458 -29.22 -18.02 -29.56
CA GLY A 458 -27.84 -17.56 -29.46
C GLY A 458 -27.48 -17.04 -28.06
N VAL A 459 -28.22 -16.08 -27.51
CA VAL A 459 -27.98 -15.53 -26.17
C VAL A 459 -28.20 -16.60 -25.10
N GLY A 460 -29.22 -17.45 -25.28
CA GLY A 460 -29.48 -18.59 -24.41
C GLY A 460 -28.29 -19.54 -24.31
N SER A 461 -27.67 -19.87 -25.43
CA SER A 461 -26.48 -20.75 -25.45
C SER A 461 -25.31 -20.20 -24.61
N VAL A 462 -25.17 -18.88 -24.50
CA VAL A 462 -24.15 -18.23 -23.65
C VAL A 462 -24.58 -18.24 -22.18
N LEU A 463 -25.85 -17.91 -21.89
CA LEU A 463 -26.42 -17.87 -20.54
C LEU A 463 -26.41 -19.23 -19.84
N VAL A 464 -26.60 -20.30 -20.60
CA VAL A 464 -26.54 -21.70 -20.15
C VAL A 464 -25.20 -22.04 -19.45
N PHE A 465 -24.09 -21.36 -19.79
CA PHE A 465 -22.80 -21.57 -19.12
C PHE A 465 -22.61 -20.77 -17.82
N LEU A 466 -23.43 -19.75 -17.56
CA LEU A 466 -23.27 -18.86 -16.42
C LEU A 466 -23.30 -19.58 -15.04
N PRO A 467 -24.20 -20.56 -14.78
CA PRO A 467 -24.23 -21.26 -13.50
C PRO A 467 -22.93 -22.01 -13.19
N ASN A 468 -22.35 -22.68 -14.18
CA ASN A 468 -21.08 -23.38 -14.05
C ASN A 468 -19.94 -22.41 -13.69
N ILE A 469 -19.94 -21.20 -14.30
CA ILE A 469 -18.96 -20.16 -14.00
C ILE A 469 -19.11 -19.67 -12.55
N ILE A 470 -20.34 -19.41 -12.09
CA ILE A 470 -20.62 -18.95 -10.71
C ILE A 470 -20.17 -20.00 -9.68
N LEU A 471 -20.51 -21.27 -9.90
CA LEU A 471 -20.11 -22.37 -9.01
C LEU A 471 -18.59 -22.53 -8.97
N LEU A 472 -17.91 -22.43 -10.11
CA LEU A 472 -16.46 -22.49 -10.14
C LEU A 472 -15.85 -21.31 -9.36
N PHE A 473 -16.38 -20.10 -9.51
CA PHE A 473 -15.93 -18.93 -8.73
C PHE A 473 -16.14 -19.10 -7.22
N LEU A 474 -17.24 -19.74 -6.80
CA LEU A 474 -17.47 -20.06 -5.40
C LEU A 474 -16.37 -20.97 -4.83
N PHE A 475 -16.00 -22.03 -5.56
CA PHE A 475 -14.91 -22.91 -5.13
C PHE A 475 -13.54 -22.22 -5.15
N ILE A 476 -13.29 -21.37 -6.15
CA ILE A 476 -12.07 -20.55 -6.23
C ILE A 476 -11.98 -19.63 -5.00
N SER A 477 -13.06 -18.92 -4.67
CA SER A 477 -13.11 -18.07 -3.48
C SER A 477 -12.83 -18.88 -2.22
N PHE A 478 -13.44 -20.06 -2.09
CA PHE A 478 -13.19 -20.95 -0.96
C PHE A 478 -11.70 -21.35 -0.84
N MET A 479 -11.05 -21.70 -1.95
CA MET A 479 -9.61 -22.03 -1.94
C MET A 479 -8.71 -20.84 -1.55
N GLU A 480 -9.11 -19.65 -1.96
CA GLU A 480 -8.43 -18.38 -1.66
C GLU A 480 -8.56 -18.07 -0.16
N ASP A 481 -9.79 -18.12 0.36
CA ASP A 481 -10.11 -17.84 1.76
C ASP A 481 -9.50 -18.86 2.73
N THR A 482 -9.38 -20.14 2.35
CA THR A 482 -8.72 -21.15 3.20
C THR A 482 -7.19 -21.08 3.16
N GLY A 483 -6.60 -20.18 2.37
CA GLY A 483 -5.16 -20.08 2.18
C GLY A 483 -4.54 -21.22 1.38
N TYR A 484 -5.36 -22.11 0.80
CA TYR A 484 -4.86 -23.30 0.12
C TYR A 484 -4.17 -22.94 -1.20
N MET A 485 -4.62 -21.87 -1.86
CA MET A 485 -3.96 -21.32 -3.05
C MET A 485 -2.49 -20.98 -2.81
N ALA A 486 -2.18 -20.33 -1.68
CA ALA A 486 -0.81 -19.99 -1.32
C ALA A 486 0.05 -21.26 -1.16
N ARG A 487 -0.48 -22.27 -0.47
CA ARG A 487 0.20 -23.56 -0.25
C ARG A 487 0.49 -24.30 -1.56
N VAL A 488 -0.47 -24.36 -2.49
CA VAL A 488 -0.28 -25.00 -3.80
C VAL A 488 0.72 -24.24 -4.65
N ALA A 489 0.63 -22.90 -4.68
CA ALA A 489 1.55 -22.06 -5.42
C ALA A 489 2.99 -22.25 -4.92
N PHE A 490 3.20 -22.38 -3.60
CA PHE A 490 4.49 -22.70 -3.00
C PHE A 490 5.06 -24.04 -3.49
N ILE A 491 4.25 -25.11 -3.49
CA ILE A 491 4.68 -26.44 -3.96
C ILE A 491 5.08 -26.40 -5.44
N MET A 492 4.38 -25.60 -6.24
CA MET A 492 4.54 -25.54 -7.70
C MET A 492 5.58 -24.53 -8.17
N ASP A 493 6.06 -23.67 -7.27
CA ASP A 493 6.95 -22.57 -7.63
C ASP A 493 8.24 -23.06 -8.31
N LYS A 494 8.88 -24.11 -7.77
CA LYS A 494 10.08 -24.69 -8.37
C LYS A 494 9.87 -25.17 -9.82
N LEU A 495 8.66 -25.65 -10.15
CA LEU A 495 8.33 -26.10 -11.51
C LEU A 495 8.04 -24.91 -12.41
N MET A 496 7.26 -23.94 -11.93
CA MET A 496 6.89 -22.75 -12.69
C MET A 496 8.08 -21.85 -12.96
N HIS A 497 8.99 -21.70 -12.00
CA HIS A 497 10.18 -20.88 -12.13
C HIS A 497 11.12 -21.40 -13.24
N LYS A 498 11.19 -22.72 -13.45
CA LYS A 498 11.92 -23.31 -14.60
C LYS A 498 11.34 -22.89 -15.96
N ILE A 499 10.04 -22.63 -16.01
CA ILE A 499 9.33 -22.15 -17.21
C ILE A 499 9.37 -20.62 -17.28
N GLY A 500 9.89 -19.96 -16.23
CA GLY A 500 9.97 -18.51 -16.11
C GLY A 500 8.71 -17.87 -15.52
N LEU A 501 7.80 -18.66 -14.95
CA LEU A 501 6.55 -18.19 -14.34
C LEU A 501 6.63 -18.22 -12.81
N HIS A 502 5.77 -17.45 -12.17
CA HIS A 502 5.60 -17.47 -10.72
C HIS A 502 4.77 -18.69 -10.29
N GLY A 503 5.00 -19.28 -9.11
CA GLY A 503 4.19 -20.40 -8.60
C GLY A 503 2.67 -20.15 -8.61
N LYS A 504 2.24 -18.88 -8.38
CA LYS A 504 0.83 -18.46 -8.47
C LYS A 504 0.23 -18.63 -9.88
N SER A 505 1.03 -18.60 -10.95
CA SER A 505 0.56 -18.81 -12.34
C SER A 505 0.06 -20.23 -12.60
N PHE A 506 0.47 -21.20 -11.79
CA PHE A 506 0.06 -22.59 -11.96
C PHE A 506 -1.46 -22.78 -11.80
N ILE A 507 -2.08 -22.05 -10.88
CA ILE A 507 -3.50 -22.19 -10.55
C ILE A 507 -4.39 -21.77 -11.75
N PRO A 508 -4.23 -20.56 -12.33
CA PRO A 508 -4.92 -20.17 -13.56
C PRO A 508 -4.71 -21.16 -14.71
N LEU A 509 -3.47 -21.64 -14.90
CA LEU A 509 -3.14 -22.57 -15.98
C LEU A 509 -3.89 -23.89 -15.86
N ILE A 510 -3.97 -24.45 -14.66
CA ILE A 510 -4.76 -25.67 -14.43
C ILE A 510 -6.25 -25.41 -14.62
N MET A 511 -6.76 -24.29 -14.10
CA MET A 511 -8.16 -23.93 -14.27
C MET A 511 -8.54 -23.74 -15.75
N GLY A 512 -7.58 -23.36 -16.61
CA GLY A 512 -7.76 -23.24 -18.05
C GLY A 512 -8.19 -24.54 -18.74
N PHE A 513 -7.78 -25.72 -18.23
CA PHE A 513 -8.28 -27.00 -18.74
C PHE A 513 -9.78 -27.20 -18.48
N GLY A 514 -10.32 -26.58 -17.43
CA GLY A 514 -11.76 -26.54 -17.18
C GLY A 514 -12.43 -25.49 -18.05
N CYS A 515 -12.15 -24.22 -17.77
CA CYS A 515 -12.70 -23.07 -18.47
C CYS A 515 -11.73 -21.88 -18.49
N ASN A 516 -11.46 -21.33 -19.67
CA ASN A 516 -10.49 -20.25 -19.87
C ASN A 516 -10.95 -18.91 -19.29
N VAL A 517 -12.26 -18.63 -19.24
CA VAL A 517 -12.80 -17.37 -18.71
C VAL A 517 -12.44 -17.16 -17.23
N PRO A 518 -12.84 -18.06 -16.30
CA PRO A 518 -12.48 -17.95 -14.88
C PRO A 518 -10.98 -18.12 -14.65
N ALA A 519 -10.29 -18.92 -15.45
CA ALA A 519 -8.84 -19.04 -15.40
C ALA A 519 -8.14 -17.69 -15.65
N ILE A 520 -8.49 -16.99 -16.72
CA ILE A 520 -7.95 -15.65 -17.02
C ILE A 520 -8.27 -14.67 -15.90
N MET A 521 -9.49 -14.68 -15.36
CA MET A 521 -9.85 -13.80 -14.24
C MET A 521 -9.08 -14.10 -12.95
N SER A 522 -8.80 -15.39 -12.66
CA SER A 522 -8.04 -15.82 -11.47
C SER A 522 -6.58 -15.35 -11.48
N THR A 523 -6.03 -14.97 -12.64
CA THR A 523 -4.69 -14.36 -12.74
C THR A 523 -4.57 -13.04 -11.98
N ARG A 524 -5.68 -12.43 -11.56
CA ARG A 524 -5.68 -11.24 -10.69
C ARG A 524 -4.89 -11.42 -9.38
N THR A 525 -4.75 -12.66 -8.91
CA THR A 525 -4.01 -13.03 -7.70
C THR A 525 -2.47 -12.94 -7.88
N ILE A 526 -2.01 -12.80 -9.13
CA ILE A 526 -0.60 -12.62 -9.48
C ILE A 526 -0.25 -11.13 -9.39
N GLU A 527 0.54 -10.76 -8.38
CA GLU A 527 0.94 -9.38 -8.08
C GLU A 527 1.79 -8.77 -9.20
N ASN A 528 2.78 -9.53 -9.71
CA ASN A 528 3.63 -9.04 -10.80
C ASN A 528 2.83 -8.95 -12.10
N ARG A 529 2.65 -7.72 -12.59
CA ARG A 529 1.91 -7.41 -13.83
C ARG A 529 2.43 -8.18 -15.04
N ASN A 530 3.74 -8.36 -15.19
CA ASN A 530 4.33 -9.07 -16.33
C ASN A 530 3.99 -10.56 -16.28
N ASN A 531 4.14 -11.19 -15.10
CA ASN A 531 3.75 -12.58 -14.91
C ASN A 531 2.24 -12.78 -15.08
N ARG A 532 1.42 -11.82 -14.65
CA ARG A 532 -0.03 -11.84 -14.87
C ARG A 532 -0.38 -11.83 -16.36
N ILE A 533 0.14 -10.87 -17.12
CA ILE A 533 -0.13 -10.76 -18.56
C ILE A 533 0.39 -12.01 -19.29
N LEU A 534 1.59 -12.46 -18.95
CA LEU A 534 2.17 -13.67 -19.53
C LEU A 534 1.26 -14.89 -19.29
N THR A 535 0.76 -15.06 -18.06
CA THR A 535 -0.18 -16.14 -17.71
C THR A 535 -1.50 -16.04 -18.51
N ILE A 536 -2.04 -14.83 -18.68
CA ILE A 536 -3.25 -14.59 -19.50
C ILE A 536 -3.01 -15.01 -20.96
N LEU A 537 -1.85 -14.67 -21.53
CA LEU A 537 -1.53 -14.98 -22.93
C LEU A 537 -1.34 -16.47 -23.21
N ILE A 538 -0.86 -17.24 -22.22
CA ILE A 538 -0.62 -18.67 -22.38
C ILE A 538 -1.84 -19.54 -22.01
N THR A 539 -2.77 -19.03 -21.20
CA THR A 539 -3.98 -19.75 -20.76
C THR A 539 -4.82 -20.30 -21.94
N PRO A 540 -5.02 -19.58 -23.07
CA PRO A 540 -5.76 -20.10 -24.22
C PRO A 540 -5.20 -21.38 -24.87
N PHE A 541 -3.93 -21.72 -24.64
CA PHE A 541 -3.33 -22.98 -25.08
C PHE A 541 -3.77 -24.18 -24.21
N MET A 542 -4.31 -23.91 -23.02
CA MET A 542 -4.99 -24.92 -22.21
C MET A 542 -6.36 -25.19 -22.85
N SER A 543 -6.55 -26.42 -23.29
CA SER A 543 -7.76 -26.82 -24.02
C SER A 543 -8.89 -27.08 -23.04
N CYS A 544 -9.87 -26.17 -23.02
CA CYS A 544 -11.03 -26.24 -22.14
C CYS A 544 -12.04 -27.33 -22.57
N SER A 545 -12.90 -27.73 -21.63
CA SER A 545 -14.00 -28.68 -21.85
C SER A 545 -14.88 -28.37 -23.07
N ALA A 546 -15.13 -27.09 -23.37
CA ALA A 546 -15.93 -26.67 -24.52
C ALA A 546 -15.28 -26.94 -25.89
N ARG A 547 -13.95 -27.14 -25.96
CA ARG A 547 -13.26 -27.53 -27.20
C ARG A 547 -13.30 -29.02 -27.47
N LEU A 548 -13.55 -29.82 -26.44
CA LEU A 548 -13.54 -31.27 -26.53
C LEU A 548 -14.57 -31.81 -27.55
N PRO A 549 -15.83 -31.34 -27.61
CA PRO A 549 -16.78 -31.79 -28.64
C PRO A 549 -16.31 -31.52 -30.06
N VAL A 550 -15.68 -30.35 -30.28
CA VAL A 550 -15.13 -29.98 -31.60
C VAL A 550 -13.97 -30.90 -31.97
N TYR A 551 -13.06 -31.18 -31.02
CA TYR A 551 -11.98 -32.14 -31.25
C TYR A 551 -12.51 -33.54 -31.53
N ILE A 552 -13.50 -34.01 -30.77
CA ILE A 552 -14.12 -35.33 -30.99
C ILE A 552 -14.75 -35.39 -32.38
N LEU A 553 -15.46 -34.35 -32.82
CA LEU A 553 -16.06 -34.28 -34.16
C LEU A 553 -15.01 -34.44 -35.26
N PHE A 554 -13.94 -33.63 -35.22
CA PHE A 554 -12.89 -33.69 -36.25
C PHE A 554 -12.07 -34.98 -36.19
N VAL A 555 -11.72 -35.42 -35.00
CA VAL A 555 -10.91 -36.62 -34.82
C VAL A 555 -11.69 -37.87 -35.22
N SER A 556 -12.99 -37.95 -34.91
CA SER A 556 -13.84 -39.05 -35.36
C SER A 556 -14.06 -39.04 -36.89
N ALA A 557 -14.14 -37.86 -37.51
CA ALA A 557 -14.28 -37.73 -38.96
C ALA A 557 -13.00 -38.13 -39.73
N PHE A 558 -11.82 -37.68 -39.27
CA PHE A 558 -10.56 -37.85 -40.00
C PHE A 558 -9.70 -39.03 -39.53
N PHE A 559 -9.78 -39.41 -38.26
CA PHE A 559 -8.92 -40.43 -37.64
C PHE A 559 -9.72 -41.45 -36.79
N PRO A 560 -10.73 -42.12 -37.36
CA PRO A 560 -11.67 -42.95 -36.61
C PRO A 560 -11.01 -44.11 -35.85
N LYS A 561 -9.93 -44.71 -36.38
CA LYS A 561 -9.25 -45.85 -35.75
C LYS A 561 -8.37 -45.46 -34.55
N ASN A 562 -7.88 -44.22 -34.50
CA ASN A 562 -6.88 -43.77 -33.52
C ASN A 562 -7.34 -42.53 -32.76
N ALA A 563 -8.66 -42.35 -32.59
CA ALA A 563 -9.23 -41.12 -32.08
C ALA A 563 -8.69 -40.70 -30.70
N GLY A 564 -8.55 -41.65 -29.78
CA GLY A 564 -7.99 -41.39 -28.45
C GLY A 564 -6.54 -40.90 -28.49
N SER A 565 -5.68 -41.50 -29.32
CA SER A 565 -4.28 -41.12 -29.44
C SER A 565 -4.11 -39.74 -30.07
N VAL A 566 -4.91 -39.42 -31.09
CA VAL A 566 -4.88 -38.09 -31.73
C VAL A 566 -5.34 -37.01 -30.75
N LEU A 567 -6.41 -37.27 -29.99
CA LEU A 567 -6.87 -36.35 -28.96
C LEU A 567 -5.79 -36.12 -27.89
N PHE A 568 -5.14 -37.19 -27.42
CA PHE A 568 -4.03 -37.08 -26.47
C PHE A 568 -2.88 -36.22 -27.01
N ILE A 569 -2.49 -36.43 -28.28
CA ILE A 569 -1.44 -35.63 -28.94
C ILE A 569 -1.83 -34.15 -29.03
N ILE A 570 -3.09 -33.83 -29.36
CA ILE A 570 -3.58 -32.44 -29.42
C ILE A 570 -3.42 -31.75 -28.06
N TYR A 571 -3.86 -32.41 -26.97
CA TYR A 571 -3.73 -31.86 -25.62
C TYR A 571 -2.27 -31.69 -25.19
N LEU A 572 -1.43 -32.72 -25.43
CA LEU A 572 -0.01 -32.65 -25.11
C LEU A 572 0.70 -31.53 -25.89
N THR A 573 0.37 -31.36 -27.16
CA THR A 573 0.93 -30.31 -28.01
C THR A 573 0.51 -28.93 -27.52
N GLY A 574 -0.74 -28.75 -27.08
CA GLY A 574 -1.19 -27.50 -26.45
C GLY A 574 -0.38 -27.13 -25.21
N ILE A 575 -0.11 -28.09 -24.33
CA ILE A 575 0.72 -27.88 -23.13
C ILE A 575 2.15 -27.50 -23.51
N LEU A 576 2.77 -28.23 -24.44
CA LEU A 576 4.13 -27.94 -24.89
C LEU A 576 4.24 -26.57 -25.55
N LEU A 577 3.24 -26.18 -26.36
CA LEU A 577 3.16 -24.84 -26.95
C LEU A 577 3.00 -23.75 -25.88
N ALA A 578 2.17 -23.98 -24.86
CA ALA A 578 2.02 -23.04 -23.74
C ALA A 578 3.37 -22.79 -23.04
N VAL A 579 4.12 -23.86 -22.75
CA VAL A 579 5.46 -23.78 -22.13
C VAL A 579 6.46 -23.07 -23.06
N GLY A 580 6.48 -23.42 -24.35
CA GLY A 580 7.36 -22.79 -25.34
C GLY A 580 7.09 -21.29 -25.49
N MET A 581 5.81 -20.90 -25.57
CA MET A 581 5.39 -19.49 -25.67
C MET A 581 5.70 -18.72 -24.39
N ALA A 582 5.54 -19.33 -23.20
CA ALA A 582 5.92 -18.70 -21.94
C ALA A 582 7.42 -18.35 -21.92
N MET A 583 8.28 -19.29 -22.32
CA MET A 583 9.74 -19.08 -22.39
C MET A 583 10.12 -18.04 -23.45
N LEU A 584 9.45 -18.06 -24.60
CA LEU A 584 9.69 -17.10 -25.69
C LEU A 584 9.34 -15.67 -25.25
N PHE A 585 8.13 -15.45 -24.74
CA PHE A 585 7.64 -14.14 -24.33
C PHE A 585 8.41 -13.56 -23.15
N LYS A 586 8.86 -14.39 -22.19
CA LYS A 586 9.74 -13.91 -21.12
C LYS A 586 11.05 -13.35 -21.66
N LYS A 587 11.66 -14.02 -22.64
CA LYS A 587 12.94 -13.58 -23.23
C LYS A 587 12.81 -12.35 -24.13
N THR A 588 11.68 -12.15 -24.80
CA THR A 588 11.51 -11.10 -25.81
C THR A 588 10.74 -9.87 -25.31
N LEU A 589 9.57 -10.07 -24.69
CA LEU A 589 8.60 -9.01 -24.37
C LEU A 589 8.64 -8.56 -22.91
N PHE A 590 9.03 -9.43 -21.98
CA PHE A 590 8.96 -9.18 -20.53
C PHE A 590 10.32 -9.37 -19.82
N LYS A 591 11.34 -8.64 -20.27
CA LYS A 591 12.64 -8.54 -19.58
C LYS A 591 12.51 -7.64 -18.34
N ALA A 592 11.97 -8.16 -17.25
CA ALA A 592 12.00 -7.48 -15.96
C ALA A 592 12.48 -8.46 -14.87
N ASP A 593 13.16 -7.92 -13.87
CA ASP A 593 13.67 -8.67 -12.74
C ASP A 593 12.51 -9.39 -12.02
N ASP A 594 12.68 -10.70 -11.80
CA ASP A 594 11.74 -11.49 -11.04
C ASP A 594 11.72 -10.92 -9.61
N LEU A 595 10.57 -10.42 -9.14
CA LEU A 595 10.40 -10.08 -7.73
C LEU A 595 10.73 -11.34 -6.90
N PRO A 596 11.49 -11.21 -5.79
CA PRO A 596 11.76 -12.34 -4.93
C PRO A 596 10.45 -13.01 -4.52
N PHE A 597 10.40 -14.34 -4.60
CA PHE A 597 9.21 -15.11 -4.22
C PHE A 597 8.99 -14.97 -2.71
N VAL A 598 8.11 -14.06 -2.32
CA VAL A 598 7.67 -13.85 -0.94
C VAL A 598 6.18 -14.14 -0.90
N MET A 599 5.77 -15.11 -0.08
CA MET A 599 4.37 -15.48 0.06
C MET A 599 4.06 -15.62 1.55
N GLU A 600 3.06 -14.88 2.01
CA GLU A 600 2.48 -15.11 3.33
C GLU A 600 1.72 -16.44 3.28
N LEU A 601 2.17 -17.41 4.07
CA LEU A 601 1.37 -18.58 4.40
C LEU A 601 0.53 -18.21 5.63
N PRO A 602 -0.80 -18.38 5.58
CA PRO A 602 -1.70 -18.01 6.68
C PRO A 602 -1.60 -18.93 7.89
#